data_AF-A0A9D3ZLW5-F1
#
_entry.id   AF-A0A9D3ZLW5-F1
#
_cell.length_a   1.000
_cell.length_b   1.000
_cell.length_c   1.000
_cell.angle_alpha   90.00
_cell.angle_beta   90.00
_cell.angle_gamma   90.00
#
_symmetry.space_group_name_H-M   'P 1'
#
loop_
_entity.id
_entity.type
_entity.pdbx_description
1 polymer ?
#
loop_
_entity_poly.entity_id
_entity_poly.type
_entity_poly.pdbx_seq_one_letter_code
_entity_poly.pdbx_strand_id
1 'polypeptide(L)'
;MASIDLVDTELASLNLLDEEEDPLLVLDENNVGEQLYDLCLVGRVLTESVVNFPSLKNTLVDLWHLLRGVSITELANKRILFRFYSEVDLKRVLDGLPWFFNRHLIVFHKLEGGEDPDSVPLWHTVFWVQVHNLPVGVTSEGTARQLGDFVGKFMEYDTSIVTRGGSNFIRIRVMLDVRLPLKRKKRISMGQNKLIYALFQYERLPLFCFIYGRLGHGESYCDVRLTLRDQQVAFGWDLSLRAMPRRRGQVASKWLREESRMGKWNDMEMDGDQKLKSYGMEVTNKIMSYGEAGSLCHVTRQIRNVNTRHYDSLR
;
A
#
# COMPACT_ATOMS: atom_id res chain seq x y z
N MET A 1 0.56 -82.53 5.09
CA MET A 1 0.99 -81.49 6.06
C MET A 1 2.33 -80.96 5.59
N ALA A 2 2.48 -79.63 5.58
CA ALA A 2 3.56 -78.82 4.99
C ALA A 2 3.35 -78.42 3.51
N SER A 3 3.50 -77.11 3.26
CA SER A 3 3.48 -76.38 1.97
C SER A 3 2.18 -75.67 1.56
N ILE A 4 1.52 -74.98 2.50
CA ILE A 4 0.75 -73.76 2.18
C ILE A 4 1.28 -72.55 2.99
N ASP A 5 1.89 -72.77 4.15
CA ASP A 5 2.33 -71.68 5.05
C ASP A 5 3.66 -70.98 4.67
N LEU A 6 4.33 -71.35 3.56
CA LEU A 6 5.61 -70.71 3.18
C LEU A 6 5.43 -69.51 2.24
N VAL A 7 4.35 -69.47 1.46
CA VAL A 7 4.11 -68.40 0.47
C VAL A 7 3.47 -67.17 1.14
N ASP A 8 2.69 -67.36 2.20
CA ASP A 8 2.06 -66.26 2.94
C ASP A 8 3.06 -65.50 3.85
N THR A 9 4.16 -66.13 4.27
CA THR A 9 5.22 -65.47 5.05
C THR A 9 6.16 -64.60 4.22
N GLU A 10 6.30 -64.85 2.91
CA GLU A 10 7.12 -64.04 2.00
C GLU A 10 6.36 -62.82 1.43
N LEU A 11 5.02 -62.84 1.41
CA LEU A 11 4.21 -61.67 1.07
C LEU A 11 4.04 -60.68 2.23
N ALA A 12 4.20 -61.14 3.48
CA ALA A 12 4.10 -60.28 4.67
C ALA A 12 5.30 -59.32 4.84
N SER A 13 6.37 -59.50 4.05
CA SER A 13 7.56 -58.64 4.06
C SER A 13 7.61 -57.60 2.93
N LEU A 14 6.52 -57.43 2.17
CA LEU A 14 6.40 -56.42 1.12
C LEU A 14 5.31 -55.40 1.48
N ASN A 15 5.48 -54.73 2.61
CA ASN A 15 4.64 -53.59 3.01
C ASN A 15 5.16 -52.32 2.32
N LEU A 16 4.57 -51.97 1.18
CA LEU A 16 4.81 -50.69 0.49
C LEU A 16 4.62 -49.46 1.40
N LEU A 17 3.78 -49.58 2.44
CA LEU A 17 3.54 -48.51 3.40
C LEU A 17 4.78 -48.17 4.25
N ASP A 18 5.61 -49.17 4.56
CA ASP A 18 6.81 -48.97 5.37
C ASP A 18 7.93 -48.30 4.55
N GLU A 19 7.97 -48.52 3.22
CA GLU A 19 8.92 -47.86 2.31
C GLU A 19 8.51 -46.43 1.91
N GLU A 20 7.21 -46.10 1.90
CA GLU A 20 6.69 -44.76 1.58
C GLU A 20 6.73 -43.79 2.78
N GLU A 21 6.68 -44.30 4.01
CA GLU A 21 6.81 -43.50 5.24
C GLU A 21 8.27 -43.31 5.69
N ASP A 22 9.21 -44.10 5.18
CA ASP A 22 10.63 -43.92 5.47
C ASP A 22 11.15 -42.63 4.79
N PRO A 23 11.64 -41.65 5.56
CA PRO A 23 12.09 -40.38 5.00
C PRO A 23 13.32 -40.61 4.14
N LEU A 24 13.16 -40.44 2.82
CA LEU A 24 14.28 -40.43 1.88
C LEU A 24 15.22 -39.27 2.25
N LEU A 25 16.38 -39.59 2.81
CA LEU A 25 17.47 -38.64 2.98
C LEU A 25 18.02 -38.31 1.58
N VAL A 26 17.53 -37.21 1.01
CA VAL A 26 18.13 -36.62 -0.20
C VAL A 26 19.54 -36.19 0.16
N LEU A 27 20.53 -37.00 -0.21
CA LEU A 27 21.94 -36.64 -0.13
C LEU A 27 22.20 -35.60 -1.22
N ASP A 28 22.22 -34.33 -0.82
CA ASP A 28 22.52 -33.22 -1.70
C ASP A 28 24.02 -33.26 -2.06
N GLU A 29 24.37 -33.88 -3.19
CA GLU A 29 25.74 -33.84 -3.73
C GLU A 29 26.16 -32.42 -4.15
N ASN A 30 25.23 -31.45 -4.10
CA ASN A 30 25.53 -30.05 -4.28
C ASN A 30 24.82 -29.26 -3.19
N ASN A 31 25.48 -29.02 -2.05
CA ASN A 31 25.07 -28.07 -1.01
C ASN A 31 24.69 -26.68 -1.58
N VAL A 32 23.51 -26.59 -2.19
CA VAL A 32 22.94 -25.48 -2.97
C VAL A 32 21.53 -25.18 -2.45
N GLY A 33 20.92 -26.13 -1.72
CA GLY A 33 19.61 -25.98 -1.08
C GLY A 33 19.54 -24.88 -0.02
N GLU A 34 20.63 -24.57 0.69
CA GLU A 34 20.60 -23.59 1.78
C GLU A 34 20.75 -22.11 1.33
N GLN A 35 21.10 -21.84 0.07
CA GLN A 35 21.36 -20.46 -0.43
C GLN A 35 20.33 -19.94 -1.46
N LEU A 36 19.28 -20.71 -1.77
CA LEU A 36 18.40 -20.44 -2.92
C LEU A 36 17.48 -19.20 -2.77
N TYR A 37 17.31 -18.67 -1.54
CA TYR A 37 16.35 -17.59 -1.26
C TYR A 37 16.93 -16.30 -0.68
N ASP A 38 18.25 -16.20 -0.47
CA ASP A 38 18.89 -15.02 0.16
C ASP A 38 18.60 -13.69 -0.55
N LEU A 39 18.39 -13.76 -1.87
CA LEU A 39 18.07 -12.62 -2.74
C LEU A 39 16.65 -12.72 -3.32
N CYS A 40 15.72 -13.35 -2.61
CA CYS A 40 14.34 -13.48 -3.05
C CYS A 40 13.37 -12.60 -2.24
N LEU A 41 12.39 -12.02 -2.95
CA LEU A 41 11.21 -11.42 -2.34
C LEU A 41 9.98 -12.20 -2.78
N VAL A 42 9.04 -12.39 -1.87
CA VAL A 42 7.68 -12.77 -2.22
C VAL A 42 6.81 -11.54 -2.14
N GLY A 43 5.96 -11.34 -3.13
CA GLY A 43 4.99 -10.27 -3.11
C GLY A 43 3.59 -10.70 -3.50
N ARG A 44 2.63 -9.87 -3.14
CA ARG A 44 1.22 -9.99 -3.53
C ARG A 44 0.65 -8.60 -3.81
N VAL A 45 -0.12 -8.48 -4.88
CA VAL A 45 -0.89 -7.27 -5.14
C VAL A 45 -2.12 -7.27 -4.22
N LEU A 46 -2.30 -6.20 -3.46
CA LEU A 46 -3.40 -6.03 -2.51
C LEU A 46 -4.68 -5.65 -3.27
N THR A 47 -5.27 -6.64 -3.92
CA THR A 47 -6.53 -6.57 -4.66
C THR A 47 -7.16 -7.96 -4.75
N GLU A 48 -8.49 -8.00 -4.80
CA GLU A 48 -9.21 -9.24 -5.13
C GLU A 48 -9.40 -9.44 -6.64
N SER A 49 -9.21 -8.38 -7.43
CA SER A 49 -9.31 -8.46 -8.89
C SER A 49 -8.19 -9.30 -9.50
N VAL A 50 -8.46 -9.88 -10.67
CA VAL A 50 -7.43 -10.56 -11.46
C VAL A 50 -6.42 -9.54 -11.97
N VAL A 51 -5.14 -9.83 -11.79
CA VAL A 51 -4.03 -8.98 -12.21
C VAL A 51 -3.44 -9.54 -13.50
N ASN A 52 -3.23 -8.69 -14.51
CA ASN A 52 -2.52 -9.10 -15.72
C ASN A 52 -1.02 -9.25 -15.38
N PHE A 53 -0.59 -10.49 -15.17
CA PHE A 53 0.78 -10.81 -14.77
C PHE A 53 1.84 -10.33 -15.77
N PRO A 54 1.70 -10.54 -17.10
CA PRO A 54 2.63 -9.96 -18.09
C PRO A 54 2.78 -8.44 -17.97
N SER A 55 1.67 -7.70 -17.82
CA SER A 55 1.72 -6.24 -17.65
C SER A 55 2.38 -5.83 -16.34
N LEU A 56 2.11 -6.54 -15.24
CA LEU A 56 2.77 -6.31 -13.95
C LEU A 56 4.28 -6.49 -14.07
N LYS A 57 4.71 -7.60 -14.67
CA LYS A 57 6.13 -7.93 -14.85
C LYS A 57 6.87 -6.82 -15.61
N ASN A 58 6.36 -6.44 -16.78
CA ASN A 58 6.98 -5.41 -17.61
C ASN A 58 7.04 -4.05 -16.88
N THR A 59 5.92 -3.67 -16.24
CA THR A 59 5.85 -2.41 -15.49
C THR A 59 6.88 -2.35 -14.36
N LEU A 60 7.07 -3.43 -13.60
CA LEU A 60 8.04 -3.46 -12.49
C LEU A 60 9.49 -3.44 -12.98
N VAL A 61 9.80 -4.20 -14.04
CA VAL A 61 11.15 -4.20 -14.64
C VAL A 61 11.52 -2.80 -15.15
N ASP A 62 10.60 -2.14 -15.84
CA ASP A 62 10.80 -0.78 -16.36
C ASP A 62 10.97 0.24 -15.24
N LEU A 63 10.19 0.13 -14.15
CA LEU A 63 10.24 1.07 -13.02
C LEU A 63 11.47 0.92 -12.13
N TRP A 64 11.96 -0.31 -11.93
CA TRP A 64 13.03 -0.56 -10.97
C TRP A 64 14.43 -0.27 -11.52
N HIS A 65 14.61 -0.25 -12.84
CA HIS A 65 15.90 -0.02 -13.50
C HIS A 65 17.04 -0.83 -12.84
N LEU A 66 16.85 -2.15 -12.77
CA LEU A 66 17.79 -3.06 -12.12
C LEU A 66 19.06 -3.23 -12.96
N LEU A 67 20.20 -3.37 -12.29
CA LEU A 67 21.51 -3.50 -12.95
C LEU A 67 21.73 -4.91 -13.50
N ARG A 68 21.34 -5.94 -12.75
CA ARG A 68 21.50 -7.35 -13.13
C ARG A 68 20.18 -8.06 -13.45
N GLY A 69 19.09 -7.30 -13.50
CA GLY A 69 17.74 -7.82 -13.77
C GLY A 69 17.14 -8.60 -12.59
N VAL A 70 15.99 -9.21 -12.86
CA VAL A 70 15.20 -9.98 -11.89
C VAL A 70 14.44 -11.09 -12.62
N SER A 71 14.35 -12.27 -12.01
CA SER A 71 13.40 -13.29 -12.43
C SER A 71 12.10 -13.14 -11.64
N ILE A 72 10.98 -13.07 -12.36
CA ILE A 72 9.65 -12.89 -11.77
C ILE A 72 8.79 -14.08 -12.19
N THR A 73 8.36 -14.86 -11.21
CA THR A 73 7.53 -16.06 -11.40
C THR A 73 6.23 -15.94 -10.60
N GLU A 74 5.12 -16.33 -11.21
CA GLU A 74 3.83 -16.43 -10.53
C GLU A 74 3.79 -17.73 -9.72
N LEU A 75 3.33 -17.63 -8.48
CA LEU A 75 3.11 -18.75 -7.56
C LEU A 75 1.60 -18.96 -7.35
N ALA A 76 1.23 -19.94 -6.54
CA ALA A 76 -0.15 -20.14 -6.14
C ALA A 76 -0.70 -18.93 -5.37
N ASN A 77 -2.04 -18.85 -5.24
CA ASN A 77 -2.71 -17.87 -4.37
C ASN A 77 -2.39 -16.38 -4.67
N LYS A 78 -2.18 -16.01 -5.94
CA LYS A 78 -1.85 -14.65 -6.39
C LYS A 78 -0.53 -14.12 -5.78
N ARG A 79 0.38 -15.03 -5.40
CA ARG A 79 1.72 -14.69 -4.94
C ARG A 79 2.68 -14.63 -6.12
N ILE A 80 3.72 -13.83 -5.97
CA ILE A 80 4.72 -13.60 -6.99
C ILE A 80 6.09 -13.69 -6.34
N LEU A 81 6.96 -14.53 -6.87
CA LEU A 81 8.35 -14.64 -6.43
C LEU A 81 9.23 -13.78 -7.33
N PHE A 82 10.08 -12.98 -6.69
CA PHE A 82 11.06 -12.12 -7.31
C PHE A 82 12.44 -12.60 -6.89
N ARG A 83 13.21 -13.18 -7.81
CA ARG A 83 14.60 -13.60 -7.58
C ARG A 83 15.55 -12.58 -8.17
N PHE A 84 16.31 -11.92 -7.31
CA PHE A 84 17.32 -10.93 -7.69
C PHE A 84 18.69 -11.58 -7.84
N TYR A 85 19.53 -11.01 -8.71
CA TYR A 85 20.90 -11.46 -8.96
C TYR A 85 21.96 -10.50 -8.38
N SER A 86 21.52 -9.51 -7.60
CA SER A 86 22.36 -8.54 -6.92
C SER A 86 21.67 -8.03 -5.65
N GLU A 87 22.41 -7.99 -4.56
CA GLU A 87 21.94 -7.39 -3.30
C GLU A 87 21.65 -5.88 -3.46
N VAL A 88 22.38 -5.19 -4.33
CA VAL A 88 22.18 -3.76 -4.60
C VAL A 88 20.81 -3.50 -5.23
N ASP A 89 20.42 -4.37 -6.17
CA ASP A 89 19.11 -4.32 -6.83
C ASP A 89 17.98 -4.63 -5.85
N LEU A 90 18.15 -5.68 -5.03
CA LEU A 90 17.21 -6.02 -3.95
C LEU A 90 17.01 -4.84 -2.98
N LYS A 91 18.11 -4.27 -2.50
CA LYS A 91 18.10 -3.13 -1.58
C LYS A 91 17.42 -1.91 -2.21
N ARG A 92 17.69 -1.63 -3.49
CA ARG A 92 17.02 -0.55 -4.24
C ARG A 92 15.49 -0.72 -4.24
N VAL A 93 15.01 -1.94 -4.46
CA VAL A 93 13.57 -2.24 -4.43
C VAL A 93 13.00 -2.04 -3.02
N LEU A 94 13.67 -2.55 -1.98
CA LEU A 94 13.23 -2.40 -0.58
C LEU A 94 13.24 -0.92 -0.12
N ASP A 95 14.25 -0.15 -0.51
CA ASP A 95 14.35 1.28 -0.22
C ASP A 95 13.30 2.11 -0.96
N GLY A 96 12.84 1.63 -2.13
CA GLY A 96 11.78 2.25 -2.92
C GLY A 96 10.35 2.00 -2.43
N LEU A 97 10.15 1.14 -1.42
CA LEU A 97 8.83 0.84 -0.87
C LEU A 97 8.10 2.11 -0.39
N PRO A 98 6.77 2.20 -0.60
CA PRO A 98 5.88 1.19 -1.19
C PRO A 98 5.86 1.19 -2.74
N TRP A 99 5.60 0.04 -3.37
CA TRP A 99 5.39 -0.08 -4.82
C TRP A 99 3.93 -0.36 -5.19
N PHE A 100 3.56 -0.03 -6.42
CA PHE A 100 2.18 -0.09 -6.88
C PHE A 100 2.08 -0.67 -8.28
N PHE A 101 0.99 -1.37 -8.56
CA PHE A 101 0.57 -1.75 -9.90
C PHE A 101 -0.90 -1.36 -10.08
N ASN A 102 -1.21 -0.59 -11.13
CA ASN A 102 -2.57 -0.09 -11.39
C ASN A 102 -3.24 0.56 -10.15
N ARG A 103 -2.49 1.34 -9.37
CA ARG A 103 -2.91 1.97 -8.09
C ARG A 103 -3.20 1.01 -6.92
N HIS A 104 -3.04 -0.30 -7.12
CA HIS A 104 -3.04 -1.27 -6.03
C HIS A 104 -1.65 -1.41 -5.43
N LEU A 105 -1.59 -1.50 -4.11
CA LEU A 105 -0.34 -1.71 -3.37
C LEU A 105 0.21 -3.10 -3.64
N ILE A 106 1.52 -3.21 -3.83
CA ILE A 106 2.22 -4.49 -3.79
C ILE A 106 2.87 -4.63 -2.41
N VAL A 107 2.50 -5.69 -1.70
CA VAL A 107 3.10 -6.06 -0.42
C VAL A 107 4.27 -6.99 -0.70
N PHE A 108 5.40 -6.78 -0.04
CA PHE A 108 6.61 -7.60 -0.19
C PHE A 108 7.06 -8.15 1.15
N HIS A 109 7.62 -9.35 1.12
CA HIS A 109 8.35 -10.00 2.21
C HIS A 109 9.68 -10.51 1.66
N LYS A 110 10.78 -10.26 2.38
CA LYS A 110 12.08 -10.82 2.04
C LYS A 110 12.14 -12.22 2.62
N LEU A 111 12.39 -13.22 1.78
CA LEU A 111 12.51 -14.59 2.25
C LEU A 111 13.78 -14.75 3.08
N GLU A 112 13.64 -15.44 4.21
CA GLU A 112 14.73 -15.92 5.03
C GLU A 112 14.97 -17.42 4.76
N GLY A 113 16.16 -17.93 5.12
CA GLY A 113 16.51 -19.33 4.90
C GLY A 113 15.51 -20.28 5.55
N GLY A 114 14.96 -21.22 4.77
CA GLY A 114 13.97 -22.19 5.23
C GLY A 114 12.51 -21.71 5.21
N GLU A 115 12.23 -20.46 4.84
CA GLU A 115 10.85 -20.01 4.65
C GLU A 115 10.24 -20.54 3.34
N ASP A 116 8.99 -21.00 3.41
CA ASP A 116 8.22 -21.37 2.23
C ASP A 116 7.52 -20.14 1.62
N PRO A 117 7.82 -19.78 0.34
CA PRO A 117 7.20 -18.66 -0.35
C PRO A 117 5.66 -18.63 -0.35
N ASP A 118 5.03 -19.80 -0.31
CA ASP A 118 3.57 -19.92 -0.36
C ASP A 118 2.89 -19.71 1.00
N SER A 119 3.61 -19.91 2.10
CA SER A 119 3.09 -19.79 3.46
C SER A 119 3.38 -18.44 4.13
N VAL A 120 4.41 -17.70 3.70
CA VAL A 120 4.83 -16.45 4.37
C VAL A 120 3.72 -15.39 4.44
N PRO A 121 3.56 -14.69 5.58
CA PRO A 121 2.49 -13.70 5.75
C PRO A 121 2.79 -12.37 5.05
N LEU A 122 1.99 -12.02 4.05
CA LEU A 122 2.10 -10.76 3.29
C LEU A 122 1.14 -9.69 3.84
N TRP A 123 1.34 -9.29 5.09
CA TRP A 123 0.48 -8.29 5.76
C TRP A 123 1.15 -6.95 6.01
N HIS A 124 2.48 -6.90 5.91
CA HIS A 124 3.25 -5.74 6.33
C HIS A 124 3.83 -4.99 5.14
N THR A 125 3.75 -3.66 5.19
CA THR A 125 4.29 -2.78 4.15
C THR A 125 4.90 -1.54 4.78
N VAL A 126 5.87 -0.93 4.11
CA VAL A 126 6.61 0.21 4.66
C VAL A 126 6.11 1.50 4.01
N PHE A 127 5.79 2.49 4.83
CA PHE A 127 5.40 3.83 4.39
C PHE A 127 6.25 4.91 5.07
N TRP A 128 6.48 5.98 4.33
CA TRP A 128 6.88 7.25 4.91
C TRP A 128 5.63 7.99 5.41
N VAL A 129 5.67 8.46 6.65
CA VAL A 129 4.58 9.19 7.30
C VAL A 129 5.12 10.53 7.79
N GLN A 130 4.43 11.59 7.41
CA GLN A 130 4.65 12.94 7.92
C GLN A 130 3.76 13.15 9.14
N VAL A 131 4.35 13.61 10.24
CA VAL A 131 3.62 13.98 11.44
C VAL A 131 3.63 15.49 11.58
N HIS A 132 2.45 16.08 11.42
CA HIS A 132 2.23 17.52 11.44
C HIS A 132 1.67 17.98 12.77
N ASN A 133 1.66 19.30 12.96
CA ASN A 133 1.11 19.98 14.14
C ASN A 133 1.84 19.60 15.44
N LEU A 134 3.16 19.42 15.34
CA LEU A 134 4.04 19.26 16.50
C LEU A 134 4.65 20.62 16.86
N PRO A 135 4.67 21.01 18.15
CA PRO A 135 5.30 22.25 18.56
C PRO A 135 6.82 22.15 18.51
N VAL A 136 7.45 23.32 18.42
CA VAL A 136 8.90 23.46 18.45
C VAL A 136 9.46 22.85 19.74
N GLY A 137 10.43 21.94 19.61
CA GLY A 137 11.07 21.23 20.74
C GLY A 137 10.55 19.81 21.01
N VAL A 138 9.43 19.38 20.40
CA VAL A 138 8.90 17.99 20.52
C VAL A 138 9.23 17.12 19.30
N THR A 139 10.04 17.65 18.38
CA THR A 139 10.54 16.95 17.20
C THR A 139 11.83 16.16 17.50
N SER A 140 11.88 15.47 18.63
CA SER A 140 12.99 14.60 19.00
C SER A 140 12.82 13.19 18.42
N GLU A 141 13.94 12.47 18.23
CA GLU A 141 13.89 11.07 17.77
C GLU A 141 13.07 10.18 18.72
N GLY A 142 13.17 10.42 20.04
CA GLY A 142 12.37 9.68 21.03
C GLY A 142 10.86 9.85 20.83
N THR A 143 10.41 11.08 20.52
CA THR A 143 9.00 11.33 20.21
C THR A 143 8.61 10.71 18.86
N ALA A 144 9.49 10.81 17.87
CA ALA A 144 9.28 10.21 16.56
C ALA A 144 9.10 8.70 16.63
N ARG A 145 9.90 8.01 17.47
CA ARG A 145 9.79 6.57 17.74
C ARG A 145 8.45 6.25 18.38
N GLN A 146 8.06 6.95 19.45
CA GLN A 146 6.75 6.73 20.11
C GLN A 146 5.56 6.94 19.16
N LEU A 147 5.62 7.96 18.30
CA LEU A 147 4.58 8.21 17.31
C LEU A 147 4.60 7.17 16.18
N GLY A 148 5.79 6.73 15.76
CA GLY A 148 5.95 5.65 14.79
C GLY A 148 5.38 4.33 15.29
N ASP A 149 5.69 3.97 16.54
CA ASP A 149 5.18 2.75 17.20
C ASP A 149 3.67 2.79 17.45
N PHE A 150 3.10 4.00 17.56
CA PHE A 150 1.63 4.16 17.60
C PHE A 150 0.99 3.93 16.23
N VAL A 151 1.67 4.29 15.15
CA VAL A 151 1.18 4.18 13.77
C VAL A 151 1.37 2.75 13.23
N GLY A 152 2.49 2.11 13.55
CA GLY A 152 2.87 0.76 13.14
C GLY A 152 4.15 0.35 13.88
N LYS A 153 5.10 -0.33 13.23
CA LYS A 153 6.44 -0.57 13.79
C LYS A 153 7.40 0.51 13.28
N PHE A 154 7.98 1.31 14.17
CA PHE A 154 8.96 2.33 13.79
C PHE A 154 10.18 1.70 13.13
N MET A 155 10.70 2.33 12.06
CA MET A 155 11.90 1.89 11.35
C MET A 155 12.97 2.98 11.30
N GLU A 156 12.60 4.20 10.91
CA GLU A 156 13.58 5.25 10.61
C GLU A 156 13.02 6.64 10.92
N TYR A 157 13.89 7.55 11.35
CA TYR A 157 13.59 8.97 11.55
C TYR A 157 14.42 9.80 10.56
N ASP A 158 13.76 10.63 9.74
CA ASP A 158 14.44 11.46 8.74
C ASP A 158 15.02 12.73 9.37
N THR A 159 16.32 12.70 9.67
CA THR A 159 17.06 13.82 10.27
C THR A 159 17.35 14.95 9.28
N SER A 160 17.26 14.69 7.96
CA SER A 160 17.55 15.68 6.91
C SER A 160 16.55 16.84 6.85
N ILE A 161 15.38 16.63 7.44
CA ILE A 161 14.27 17.57 7.48
C ILE A 161 14.48 18.60 8.59
N VAL A 162 14.95 18.15 9.75
CA VAL A 162 15.26 19.02 10.90
C VAL A 162 16.43 19.95 10.58
N THR A 163 17.45 19.44 9.89
CA THR A 163 18.66 20.21 9.55
C THR A 163 18.44 21.28 8.48
N ARG A 164 17.39 21.18 7.66
CA ARG A 164 17.05 22.15 6.61
C ARG A 164 16.18 23.31 7.06
N GLY A 165 15.83 23.39 8.35
CA GLY A 165 15.27 24.58 8.99
C GLY A 165 13.90 25.08 8.46
N GLY A 166 13.16 24.27 7.69
CA GLY A 166 12.01 24.77 6.91
C GLY A 166 10.75 23.90 6.92
N SER A 167 10.64 22.90 7.81
CA SER A 167 9.52 21.94 7.79
C SER A 167 8.79 21.87 9.14
N ASN A 168 7.48 22.14 9.11
CA ASN A 168 6.58 22.09 10.28
C ASN A 168 6.15 20.65 10.65
N PHE A 169 6.88 19.64 10.21
CA PHE A 169 6.57 18.23 10.41
C PHE A 169 7.83 17.40 10.59
N ILE A 170 7.70 16.29 11.30
CA ILE A 170 8.69 15.22 11.29
C ILE A 170 8.30 14.16 10.27
N ARG A 171 9.28 13.44 9.73
CA ARG A 171 9.03 12.34 8.79
C ARG A 171 9.63 11.07 9.35
N ILE A 172 8.81 10.03 9.42
CA ILE A 172 9.15 8.74 9.98
C ILE A 172 8.85 7.64 8.97
N ARG A 173 9.69 6.62 8.94
CA ARG A 173 9.45 5.40 8.18
C ARG A 173 8.86 4.36 9.12
N VAL A 174 7.71 3.81 8.75
CA VAL A 174 6.93 2.91 9.60
C VAL A 174 6.48 1.71 8.79
N MET A 175 6.58 0.53 9.39
CA MET A 175 6.00 -0.70 8.86
C MET A 175 4.55 -0.84 9.37
N LEU A 176 3.60 -0.87 8.44
CA LEU A 176 2.16 -0.92 8.69
C LEU A 176 1.61 -2.31 8.40
N ASP A 177 0.67 -2.76 9.23
CA ASP A 177 -0.20 -3.91 8.90
C ASP A 177 -1.37 -3.43 8.02
N VAL A 178 -1.44 -3.92 6.78
CA VAL A 178 -2.46 -3.52 5.79
C VAL A 178 -3.89 -3.92 6.18
N ARG A 179 -4.04 -4.86 7.11
CA ARG A 179 -5.34 -5.34 7.63
C ARG A 179 -5.94 -4.36 8.63
N LEU A 180 -5.13 -3.48 9.22
CA LEU A 180 -5.56 -2.52 10.22
C LEU A 180 -5.91 -1.17 9.58
N PRO A 181 -6.86 -0.42 10.16
CA PRO A 181 -7.14 0.94 9.74
C PRO A 181 -5.94 1.88 9.94
N LEU A 182 -5.68 2.74 8.95
CA LEU A 182 -4.68 3.79 9.03
C LEU A 182 -4.98 4.74 10.19
N LYS A 183 -3.95 5.06 10.98
CA LYS A 183 -4.08 6.04 12.07
C LYS A 183 -4.14 7.46 11.49
N ARG A 184 -5.07 8.28 12.00
CA ARG A 184 -5.31 9.66 11.52
C ARG A 184 -4.65 10.74 12.37
N LYS A 185 -4.76 10.60 13.69
CA LYS A 185 -4.21 11.56 14.64
C LYS A 185 -3.94 10.90 15.99
N LYS A 186 -3.03 11.49 16.77
CA LYS A 186 -2.74 11.11 18.15
C LYS A 186 -2.79 12.34 19.04
N ARG A 187 -3.45 12.22 20.19
CA ARG A 187 -3.45 13.28 21.20
C ARG A 187 -2.17 13.18 22.03
N ILE A 188 -1.42 14.27 22.12
CA ILE A 188 -0.18 14.37 22.89
C ILE A 188 -0.41 15.36 24.04
N SER A 189 0.08 15.00 25.23
CA SER A 189 0.08 15.88 26.39
C SER A 189 1.41 16.59 26.50
N MET A 190 1.41 17.91 26.36
CA MET A 190 2.48 18.76 26.88
C MET A 190 2.07 19.16 28.30
N GLY A 191 2.97 19.08 29.27
CA GLY A 191 2.68 19.42 30.67
C GLY A 191 1.92 20.74 30.84
N GLN A 192 1.26 20.92 31.99
CA GLN A 192 0.35 22.05 32.28
C GLN A 192 -0.92 22.05 31.41
N ASN A 193 -1.60 20.89 31.31
CA ASN A 193 -2.95 20.77 30.75
C ASN A 193 -3.10 21.10 29.24
N LYS A 194 -1.99 21.19 28.49
CA LYS A 194 -2.04 21.48 27.05
C LYS A 194 -2.07 20.19 26.23
N LEU A 195 -3.24 19.91 25.66
CA LEU A 195 -3.43 18.79 24.72
C LEU A 195 -3.36 19.30 23.29
N ILE A 196 -2.55 18.62 22.47
CA ILE A 196 -2.43 18.87 21.04
C ILE A 196 -2.73 17.59 20.26
N TYR A 197 -3.14 17.73 19.01
CA TYR A 197 -3.29 16.60 18.09
C TYR A 197 -2.15 16.59 17.08
N ALA A 198 -1.31 15.56 17.14
CA ALA A 198 -0.42 15.20 16.05
C ALA A 198 -1.24 14.59 14.91
N LEU A 199 -1.05 15.07 13.69
CA LEU A 199 -1.79 14.64 12.51
C LEU A 199 -0.87 13.80 11.61
N PHE A 200 -1.35 12.65 11.16
CA PHE A 200 -0.59 11.74 10.31
C PHE A 200 -0.97 11.91 8.84
N GLN A 201 0.04 12.05 7.99
CA GLN A 201 -0.13 12.07 6.54
C GLN A 201 0.85 11.08 5.90
N TYR A 202 0.34 10.12 5.13
CA TYR A 202 1.10 9.06 4.51
C TYR A 202 1.55 9.50 3.11
N GLU A 203 2.84 9.35 2.82
CA GLU A 203 3.40 9.63 1.50
C GLU A 203 3.06 8.49 0.53
N ARG A 204 2.74 8.85 -0.72
CA ARG A 204 2.37 7.88 -1.78
C ARG A 204 1.24 6.93 -1.37
N LEU A 205 0.33 7.38 -0.50
CA LEU A 205 -0.79 6.56 -0.04
C LEU A 205 -1.74 6.19 -1.20
N PRO A 206 -1.93 4.89 -1.50
CA PRO A 206 -2.69 4.43 -2.65
C PRO A 206 -4.21 4.53 -2.40
N LEU A 207 -4.98 3.74 -3.14
CA LEU A 207 -6.38 3.48 -2.86
C LEU A 207 -6.53 2.84 -1.46
N PHE A 208 -7.43 3.40 -0.65
CA PHE A 208 -7.81 2.87 0.66
C PHE A 208 -9.28 3.18 0.91
N CYS A 209 -9.91 2.43 1.82
CA CYS A 209 -11.33 2.54 2.09
C CYS A 209 -11.61 3.70 3.03
N PHE A 210 -12.49 4.63 2.65
CA PHE A 210 -12.86 5.77 3.51
C PHE A 210 -13.80 5.38 4.67
N ILE A 211 -14.40 4.18 4.60
CA ILE A 211 -15.29 3.66 5.64
C ILE A 211 -14.48 2.96 6.74
N TYR A 212 -13.59 2.03 6.36
CA TYR A 212 -12.77 1.27 7.32
C TYR A 212 -11.36 1.80 7.54
N GLY A 213 -10.88 2.70 6.69
CA GLY A 213 -9.50 3.19 6.74
C GLY A 213 -8.44 2.17 6.34
N ARG A 214 -8.83 1.03 5.76
CA ARG A 214 -7.92 -0.08 5.39
C ARG A 214 -7.43 0.04 3.95
N LEU A 215 -6.23 -0.48 3.69
CA LEU A 215 -5.64 -0.54 2.34
C LEU A 215 -6.26 -1.68 1.52
N GLY A 216 -6.22 -1.56 0.19
CA GLY A 216 -6.52 -2.65 -0.76
C GLY A 216 -7.80 -2.49 -1.56
N HIS A 217 -8.81 -1.82 -1.03
CA HIS A 217 -10.06 -1.54 -1.74
C HIS A 217 -10.53 -0.10 -1.49
N GLY A 218 -11.36 0.41 -2.41
CA GLY A 218 -12.07 1.68 -2.25
C GLY A 218 -13.45 1.43 -1.66
N GLU A 219 -14.12 2.49 -1.22
CA GLU A 219 -15.44 2.44 -0.59
C GLU A 219 -16.50 1.69 -1.41
N SER A 220 -16.43 1.74 -2.75
CA SER A 220 -17.36 1.05 -3.65
C SER A 220 -17.27 -0.47 -3.58
N TYR A 221 -16.09 -1.00 -3.26
CA TYR A 221 -15.81 -2.45 -3.20
C TYR A 221 -15.68 -2.93 -1.75
N CYS A 222 -16.16 -2.13 -0.80
CA CYS A 222 -16.17 -2.46 0.61
C CYS A 222 -17.34 -3.41 0.92
N ASP A 223 -17.03 -4.54 1.55
CA ASP A 223 -17.98 -5.58 1.99
C ASP A 223 -19.09 -5.04 2.90
N VAL A 224 -18.82 -3.99 3.68
CA VAL A 224 -19.84 -3.33 4.52
C VAL A 224 -21.02 -2.78 3.73
N ARG A 225 -20.88 -2.56 2.41
CA ARG A 225 -22.01 -2.17 1.55
C ARG A 225 -23.06 -3.27 1.44
N LEU A 226 -22.67 -4.53 1.61
CA LEU A 226 -23.58 -5.67 1.61
C LEU A 226 -24.48 -5.67 2.85
N THR A 227 -23.97 -5.16 3.98
CA THR A 227 -24.70 -5.13 5.25
C THR A 227 -25.49 -3.85 5.48
N LEU A 228 -25.02 -2.70 5.00
CA LEU A 228 -25.61 -1.40 5.38
C LEU A 228 -26.85 -0.95 4.58
N ARG A 229 -27.16 -1.54 3.41
CA ARG A 229 -28.24 -1.06 2.50
C ARG A 229 -28.22 0.49 2.35
N ASP A 230 -29.31 1.15 1.95
CA ASP A 230 -29.35 2.62 1.69
C ASP A 230 -29.15 3.52 2.93
N GLN A 231 -28.58 3.01 4.02
CA GLN A 231 -28.27 3.81 5.20
C GLN A 231 -27.07 4.73 4.95
N GLN A 232 -27.11 5.91 5.57
CA GLN A 232 -26.06 6.91 5.45
C GLN A 232 -24.80 6.45 6.19
N VAL A 233 -23.76 6.10 5.44
CA VAL A 233 -22.48 5.65 6.00
C VAL A 233 -21.61 6.87 6.32
N ALA A 234 -21.15 6.98 7.57
CA ALA A 234 -20.18 7.99 7.96
C ALA A 234 -18.78 7.60 7.47
N PHE A 235 -18.14 8.47 6.70
CA PHE A 235 -16.75 8.30 6.31
C PHE A 235 -15.84 8.73 7.45
N GLY A 236 -15.16 7.74 8.06
CA GLY A 236 -14.19 8.01 9.12
C GLY A 236 -12.85 8.50 8.59
N TRP A 237 -12.56 8.31 7.30
CA TRP A 237 -11.30 8.70 6.68
C TRP A 237 -11.54 9.50 5.40
N ASP A 238 -10.56 10.33 5.04
CA ASP A 238 -10.61 11.18 3.86
C ASP A 238 -9.21 11.36 3.24
N LEU A 239 -9.14 12.17 2.19
CA LEU A 239 -7.91 12.45 1.46
C LEU A 239 -6.88 13.28 2.26
N SER A 240 -7.22 13.85 3.42
CA SER A 240 -6.27 14.58 4.27
C SER A 240 -5.14 13.69 4.78
N LEU A 241 -5.34 12.36 4.75
CA LEU A 241 -4.31 11.38 5.04
C LEU A 241 -3.22 11.28 3.98
N ARG A 242 -3.42 11.81 2.77
CA ARG A 242 -2.37 11.82 1.75
C ARG A 242 -1.46 13.00 1.98
N ALA A 243 -0.17 12.74 2.19
CA ALA A 243 0.82 13.79 2.15
C ALA A 243 0.93 14.34 0.72
N MET A 244 1.05 15.67 0.58
CA MET A 244 1.30 16.27 -0.73
C MET A 244 2.63 15.74 -1.27
N PRO A 245 2.71 15.36 -2.56
CA PRO A 245 3.97 14.98 -3.17
C PRO A 245 4.98 16.09 -2.95
N ARG A 246 6.13 15.76 -2.36
CA ARG A 246 7.25 16.70 -2.32
C ARG A 246 7.60 16.96 -3.77
N ARG A 247 7.33 18.19 -4.25
CA ARG A 247 8.15 18.74 -5.33
C ARG A 247 9.55 18.75 -4.73
N ARG A 248 10.33 17.68 -4.92
CA ARG A 248 11.79 17.84 -4.96
C ARG A 248 11.94 19.02 -5.87
N GLY A 249 12.41 20.16 -5.35
CA GLY A 249 12.55 21.37 -6.16
C GLY A 249 13.11 20.89 -7.48
N GLN A 250 12.35 21.06 -8.56
CA GLN A 250 12.92 20.79 -9.87
C GLN A 250 14.17 21.64 -9.83
N VAL A 251 15.33 20.99 -9.77
CA VAL A 251 16.54 21.64 -10.18
C VAL A 251 16.26 21.82 -11.66
N ALA A 252 15.62 22.94 -12.01
CA ALA A 252 15.66 23.45 -13.36
C ALA A 252 17.14 23.34 -13.71
N SER A 253 17.44 22.56 -14.75
CA SER A 253 18.82 22.30 -15.10
C SER A 253 19.52 23.66 -15.20
N LYS A 254 20.79 23.75 -14.80
CA LYS A 254 21.58 24.99 -14.93
C LYS A 254 21.56 25.55 -16.37
N TRP A 255 21.13 24.75 -17.34
CA TRP A 255 21.05 25.03 -18.77
C TRP A 255 19.63 25.36 -19.28
N LEU A 256 18.59 25.19 -18.46
CA LEU A 256 17.22 25.59 -18.78
C LEU A 256 17.02 27.06 -18.40
N ARG A 257 16.91 27.92 -19.40
CA ARG A 257 16.41 29.30 -19.23
C ARG A 257 14.91 29.29 -19.50
N GLU A 258 14.11 29.51 -18.47
CA GLU A 258 12.68 29.81 -18.67
C GLU A 258 12.56 31.24 -19.21
N GLU A 259 12.02 31.37 -20.42
CA GLU A 259 11.71 32.65 -21.02
C GLU A 259 10.55 33.29 -20.24
N SER A 260 10.80 34.42 -19.60
CA SER A 260 9.83 35.13 -18.77
C SER A 260 8.67 35.61 -19.64
N ARG A 261 7.54 34.90 -19.62
CA ARG A 261 6.27 35.41 -20.16
C ARG A 261 5.62 36.33 -19.14
N MET A 262 6.07 37.58 -19.11
CA MET A 262 5.31 38.66 -18.50
C MET A 262 5.42 39.90 -19.39
N GLY A 263 4.36 40.22 -20.14
CA GLY A 263 4.22 41.50 -20.84
C GLY A 263 3.57 41.44 -22.22
N LYS A 264 2.24 41.24 -22.24
CA LYS A 264 1.22 41.52 -23.28
C LYS A 264 0.12 40.49 -22.97
N TRP A 265 -1.11 40.84 -22.63
CA TRP A 265 -2.04 41.68 -23.36
C TRP A 265 -3.04 42.33 -22.38
N ASN A 266 -3.23 43.65 -22.48
CA ASN A 266 -4.51 44.29 -22.20
C ASN A 266 -5.02 44.82 -23.55
N ASP A 267 -6.35 44.89 -23.66
CA ASP A 267 -7.19 45.31 -24.79
C ASP A 267 -7.37 44.29 -25.93
N MET A 268 -8.51 43.60 -25.94
CA MET A 268 -9.65 44.00 -26.80
C MET A 268 -10.92 43.19 -26.48
N GLU A 269 -12.05 43.84 -26.76
CA GLU A 269 -13.44 43.50 -26.45
C GLU A 269 -13.99 42.19 -27.02
N MET A 270 -15.11 41.81 -26.41
CA MET A 270 -16.14 40.83 -26.79
C MET A 270 -16.38 40.68 -28.31
N ASP A 271 -16.47 39.44 -28.78
CA ASP A 271 -17.69 38.97 -29.45
C ASP A 271 -17.80 37.44 -29.54
N GLY A 272 -19.02 36.92 -29.36
CA GLY A 272 -19.57 35.72 -30.00
C GLY A 272 -18.92 34.35 -29.78
N ASP A 273 -19.53 33.57 -28.88
CA ASP A 273 -20.35 32.37 -29.20
C ASP A 273 -20.09 31.17 -28.26
N GLN A 274 -21.02 31.00 -27.33
CA GLN A 274 -21.10 29.91 -26.37
C GLN A 274 -21.49 28.59 -27.07
N LYS A 275 -20.60 27.59 -27.03
CA LYS A 275 -21.02 26.18 -27.02
C LYS A 275 -20.33 25.41 -25.89
N LEU A 276 -20.97 25.44 -24.72
CA LEU A 276 -20.75 24.45 -23.66
C LEU A 276 -21.16 23.07 -24.17
N LYS A 277 -20.23 22.13 -24.26
CA LYS A 277 -20.56 20.70 -24.17
C LYS A 277 -20.63 20.34 -22.69
N SER A 278 -21.85 20.31 -22.15
CA SER A 278 -22.16 19.79 -20.83
C SER A 278 -22.04 18.26 -20.81
N TYR A 279 -21.20 17.70 -19.94
CA TYR A 279 -21.50 16.41 -19.31
C TYR A 279 -21.93 16.73 -17.87
N GLY A 280 -23.25 16.75 -17.65
CA GLY A 280 -23.83 17.04 -16.36
C GLY A 280 -23.68 15.86 -15.39
N MET A 281 -22.98 16.10 -14.28
CA MET A 281 -23.40 15.57 -12.97
C MET A 281 -23.53 16.79 -12.07
N GLU A 282 -24.77 17.17 -11.74
CA GLU A 282 -25.03 18.19 -10.73
C GLU A 282 -24.53 17.69 -9.37
N VAL A 283 -23.37 18.22 -8.94
CA VAL A 283 -22.84 18.02 -7.59
C VAL A 283 -23.19 19.27 -6.79
N THR A 284 -24.36 19.28 -6.16
CA THR A 284 -24.71 20.36 -5.22
C THR A 284 -24.02 20.08 -3.88
N ASN A 285 -22.92 20.77 -3.62
CA ASN A 285 -22.29 20.80 -2.29
C ASN A 285 -23.18 21.64 -1.36
N LYS A 286 -23.81 21.04 -0.36
CA LYS A 286 -24.47 21.77 0.72
C LYS A 286 -23.52 21.86 1.91
N ILE A 287 -22.84 22.99 2.04
CA ILE A 287 -22.06 23.34 3.24
C ILE A 287 -23.07 23.89 4.25
N MET A 288 -23.28 23.21 5.37
CA MET A 288 -23.97 23.82 6.52
C MET A 288 -22.93 24.34 7.50
N SER A 289 -22.79 25.66 7.56
CA SER A 289 -22.01 26.36 8.57
C SER A 289 -22.86 26.50 9.84
N TYR A 290 -22.44 25.89 10.94
CA TYR A 290 -22.83 26.32 12.28
C TYR A 290 -21.63 27.01 12.94
N GLY A 291 -21.89 28.18 13.53
CA GLY A 291 -20.90 29.11 14.04
C GLY A 291 -20.04 28.59 15.20
N GLU A 292 -18.83 29.15 15.25
CA GLU A 292 -17.87 29.26 16.36
C GLU A 292 -17.86 28.20 17.47
N ALA A 293 -17.01 27.19 17.28
CA ALA A 293 -15.96 26.71 18.21
C ALA A 293 -15.60 25.27 17.80
N GLY A 294 -14.40 25.07 17.23
CA GLY A 294 -13.84 23.73 16.97
C GLY A 294 -14.66 22.82 16.03
N SER A 295 -15.04 23.33 14.86
CA SER A 295 -15.92 22.57 13.95
C SER A 295 -15.18 21.43 13.22
N LEU A 296 -15.68 20.21 13.45
CA LEU A 296 -15.39 19.00 12.67
C LEU A 296 -15.88 19.20 11.23
N CYS A 297 -14.98 19.09 10.26
CA CYS A 297 -15.37 18.87 8.87
C CYS A 297 -15.82 17.42 8.70
N HIS A 298 -17.09 17.14 8.99
CA HIS A 298 -17.74 15.90 8.59
C HIS A 298 -18.26 16.04 7.16
N VAL A 299 -17.65 15.29 6.23
CA VAL A 299 -18.16 15.17 4.86
C VAL A 299 -19.17 14.02 4.83
N THR A 300 -20.46 14.35 4.93
CA THR A 300 -21.54 13.40 4.66
C THR A 300 -21.90 13.46 3.18
N ARG A 301 -21.78 12.34 2.45
CA ARG A 301 -22.32 12.20 1.09
C ARG A 301 -23.52 11.27 1.11
N GLN A 302 -24.65 11.71 0.55
CA GLN A 302 -25.74 10.81 0.18
C GLN A 302 -25.34 10.05 -1.09
N ILE A 303 -25.41 8.73 -1.05
CA ILE A 303 -25.18 7.87 -2.22
C ILE A 303 -26.55 7.31 -2.62
N ARG A 304 -27.10 7.74 -3.75
CA ARG A 304 -28.28 7.10 -4.36
C ARG A 304 -27.80 5.94 -5.22
N ASN A 305 -28.33 4.74 -4.96
CA ASN A 305 -28.20 3.62 -5.88
C ASN A 305 -29.12 3.88 -7.10
N VAL A 306 -28.55 3.92 -8.31
CA VAL A 306 -29.34 3.91 -9.55
C VAL A 306 -28.99 2.63 -10.29
N ASN A 307 -29.87 1.63 -10.18
CA ASN A 307 -30.35 0.81 -11.30
C ASN A 307 -31.19 -0.37 -10.80
N THR A 308 -32.49 -0.13 -10.61
CA THR A 308 -33.52 -1.16 -10.87
C THR A 308 -33.94 -1.01 -12.33
N ARG A 309 -33.55 -1.93 -13.20
CA ARG A 309 -34.13 -2.05 -14.54
C ARG A 309 -35.52 -2.67 -14.38
N HIS A 310 -36.56 -1.84 -14.47
CA HIS A 310 -37.92 -2.31 -14.75
C HIS A 310 -37.93 -2.86 -16.18
N TYR A 311 -38.24 -4.15 -16.33
CA TYR A 311 -38.68 -4.74 -17.59
C TYR A 311 -40.18 -4.48 -17.70
N ASP A 312 -40.57 -3.49 -18.49
CA ASP A 312 -41.95 -3.36 -18.94
C ASP A 312 -42.14 -4.23 -20.18
N SER A 313 -43.01 -5.23 -20.03
CA SER A 313 -43.56 -6.05 -21.09
C SER A 313 -44.50 -5.21 -21.98
N LEU A 314 -44.24 -5.16 -23.27
CA LEU A 314 -45.21 -4.69 -24.26
C LEU A 314 -45.84 -5.88 -24.98
N ARG A 315 -47.17 -5.96 -24.83
CA ARG A 315 -48.10 -6.60 -25.76
C ARG A 315 -48.08 -5.91 -27.11
#